data_AF-A0A9W4JIE6-F1
#
_entry.id   AF-A0A9W4JIE6-F1
#
_cell.length_a   1.000
_cell.length_b   1.000
_cell.length_c   1.000
_cell.angle_alpha   90.00
_cell.angle_beta   90.00
_cell.angle_gamma   90.00
#
_symmetry.space_group_name_H-M   'P 1'
#
loop_
_entity.id
_entity.type
_entity.pdbx_description
1 polymer ?
#
loop_
_entity_poly.entity_id
_entity_poly.type
_entity_poly.pdbx_seq_one_letter_code
_entity_poly.pdbx_strand_id
1 'polypeptide(L)'
;MLRRSIWSSPRSFTYYLLFDIMSDLLSSPYGLSVRRNGSCLSTETDCGETWSPFHACCPGGTKCPKGQGNVKCCPSDADCSELVDNTQCANSTANVYKAKGYFCCSSDTSAFMNKDTSFVGCTDDISELDDTVSLLAIRYHGTCSKT
;
A
#
# COMPACT_ATOMS: atom_id res chain seq x y z
N MET A 1 -7.95 -28.50 -47.44
CA MET A 1 -8.43 -27.15 -47.74
C MET A 1 -9.29 -26.67 -46.57
N LEU A 2 -8.83 -25.69 -45.80
CA LEU A 2 -9.66 -24.81 -44.97
C LEU A 2 -8.77 -23.64 -44.52
N ARG A 3 -8.75 -22.58 -45.34
CA ARG A 3 -8.20 -21.28 -44.95
C ARG A 3 -9.22 -20.61 -44.02
N ARG A 4 -8.85 -20.29 -42.79
CA ARG A 4 -9.57 -19.30 -41.98
C ARG A 4 -8.73 -18.02 -41.98
N SER A 5 -9.32 -17.00 -42.59
CA SER A 5 -8.77 -15.68 -42.80
C SER A 5 -8.56 -14.97 -41.46
N ILE A 6 -7.32 -14.57 -41.19
CA ILE A 6 -6.96 -13.62 -40.15
C ILE A 6 -7.39 -12.23 -40.65
N TRP A 7 -8.43 -11.66 -40.05
CA TRP A 7 -8.73 -10.24 -40.16
C TRP A 7 -8.09 -9.53 -38.98
N SER A 8 -6.86 -9.05 -39.16
CA SER A 8 -6.22 -8.14 -38.20
C SER A 8 -6.77 -6.74 -38.38
N SER A 9 -7.74 -6.35 -37.55
CA SER A 9 -8.25 -4.99 -37.51
C SER A 9 -7.28 -4.09 -36.70
N PRO A 10 -6.72 -3.01 -37.27
CA PRO A 10 -5.69 -2.18 -36.62
C PRO A 10 -6.23 -1.30 -35.47
N ARG A 11 -7.55 -1.30 -35.21
CA ARG A 11 -8.18 -0.46 -34.18
C ARG A 11 -8.12 -1.04 -32.77
N SER A 12 -7.72 -2.31 -32.60
CA SER A 12 -7.77 -2.93 -31.27
C SER A 12 -6.55 -2.58 -30.40
N PHE A 13 -5.39 -2.30 -31.02
CA PHE A 13 -4.12 -2.13 -30.29
C PHE A 13 -4.06 -0.83 -29.46
N THR A 14 -4.71 0.24 -29.92
CA THR A 14 -4.72 1.55 -29.26
C THR A 14 -5.60 1.58 -28.01
N TYR A 15 -6.69 0.79 -27.98
CA TYR A 15 -7.57 0.72 -26.82
C TYR A 15 -6.93 -0.03 -25.65
N TYR A 16 -6.19 -1.12 -25.91
CA TYR A 16 -5.47 -1.84 -24.86
C TYR A 16 -4.42 -0.94 -24.18
N LEU A 17 -3.60 -0.23 -24.96
CA LEU A 17 -2.65 0.75 -24.42
C LEU A 17 -3.31 1.84 -23.59
N LEU A 18 -4.48 2.36 -24.00
CA LEU A 18 -5.24 3.34 -23.21
C LEU A 18 -5.82 2.74 -21.91
N PHE A 19 -6.25 1.48 -21.91
CA PHE A 19 -6.74 0.79 -20.69
C PHE A 19 -5.60 0.46 -19.71
N ASP A 20 -4.42 0.09 -20.21
CA ASP A 20 -3.23 -0.16 -19.39
C ASP A 20 -2.69 1.16 -18.78
N ILE A 21 -2.58 2.22 -19.58
CA ILE A 21 -2.19 3.57 -19.10
C ILE A 21 -3.20 4.10 -18.07
N MET A 22 -4.49 3.86 -18.26
CA MET A 22 -5.53 4.30 -17.33
C MET A 22 -5.58 3.44 -16.05
N SER A 23 -5.08 2.19 -16.09
CA SER A 23 -4.96 1.31 -14.92
C SER A 23 -3.74 1.65 -14.06
N ASP A 24 -2.60 2.00 -14.67
CA ASP A 24 -1.44 2.52 -13.94
C ASP A 24 -1.68 3.93 -13.36
N LEU A 25 -2.57 4.71 -13.98
CA LEU A 25 -3.03 6.01 -13.46
C LEU A 25 -4.08 5.91 -12.34
N LEU A 26 -4.70 4.74 -12.13
CA LEU A 26 -5.71 4.54 -11.08
C LEU A 26 -5.09 4.24 -9.71
N SER A 27 -3.85 3.74 -9.67
CA SER A 27 -3.08 3.59 -8.45
C SER A 27 -2.26 4.87 -8.21
N SER A 28 -2.90 5.90 -7.65
CA SER A 28 -2.15 7.04 -7.12
C SER A 28 -1.09 6.53 -6.13
N PRO A 29 0.21 6.83 -6.31
CA PRO A 29 1.26 6.43 -5.37
C PRO A 29 1.18 7.22 -4.05
N TYR A 30 0.13 8.00 -3.86
CA TYR A 30 -0.16 8.78 -2.66
C TYR A 30 -1.22 8.09 -1.84
N GLY A 31 -1.04 8.09 -0.53
CA GLY A 31 -1.82 7.23 0.35
C GLY A 31 -1.19 7.11 1.72
N LEU A 32 -1.75 6.24 2.54
CA LEU A 32 -1.12 5.79 3.76
C LEU A 32 0.17 5.00 3.44
N SER A 33 1.23 5.28 4.20
CA SER A 33 2.46 4.48 4.16
C SER A 33 2.20 3.02 4.56
N VAL A 34 2.95 2.11 3.96
CA VAL A 34 2.98 0.70 4.38
C VAL A 34 3.83 0.60 5.64
N ARG A 35 3.37 -0.14 6.64
CA ARG A 35 4.16 -0.43 7.83
C ARG A 35 5.00 -1.67 7.58
N ARG A 36 6.31 -1.59 7.82
CA ARG A 36 7.23 -2.72 7.69
C ARG A 36 7.97 -2.99 8.98
N ASN A 37 8.20 -4.27 9.27
CA ASN A 37 9.01 -4.70 10.40
C ASN A 37 10.49 -4.60 10.02
N GLY A 38 11.28 -3.83 10.78
CA GLY A 38 12.73 -3.69 10.60
C GLY A 38 13.11 -2.52 9.70
N SER A 39 12.92 -2.63 8.39
CA SER A 39 13.30 -1.56 7.45
C SER A 39 12.41 -1.51 6.21
N CYS A 40 12.45 -0.40 5.50
CA CYS A 40 11.81 -0.28 4.19
C CYS A 40 12.55 -1.06 3.10
N LEU A 41 11.86 -1.39 2.00
CA LEU A 41 12.50 -1.98 0.83
C LEU A 41 13.42 -0.98 0.14
N SER A 42 14.37 -1.47 -0.66
CA SER A 42 15.27 -0.62 -1.45
C SER A 42 14.56 0.26 -2.49
N THR A 43 13.33 -0.11 -2.87
CA THR A 43 12.46 0.64 -3.79
C THR A 43 11.54 1.61 -3.09
N GLU A 44 11.59 1.68 -1.76
CA GLU A 44 10.74 2.53 -0.92
C GLU A 44 11.57 3.68 -0.32
N THR A 45 10.88 4.77 -0.03
CA THR A 45 11.38 5.86 0.81
C THR A 45 11.08 5.52 2.26
N ASP A 46 12.11 5.41 3.09
CA ASP A 46 11.96 5.30 4.54
C ASP A 46 11.57 6.66 5.15
N CYS A 47 10.36 6.72 5.70
CA CYS A 47 9.83 7.91 6.34
C CYS A 47 10.05 7.93 7.86
N GLY A 48 10.83 6.97 8.37
CA GLY A 48 11.18 6.84 9.78
C GLY A 48 10.35 5.82 10.56
N GLU A 49 10.81 5.56 11.78
CA GLU A 49 10.13 4.68 12.73
C GLU A 49 8.82 5.30 13.21
N THR A 50 7.79 4.46 13.25
CA THR A 50 6.52 4.78 13.93
C THR A 50 6.56 4.35 15.39
N TRP A 51 7.09 3.16 15.64
CA TRP A 51 7.50 2.63 16.93
C TRP A 51 8.43 1.45 16.64
N SER A 52 9.51 1.27 17.40
CA SER A 52 10.49 0.23 17.06
C SER A 52 9.87 -1.17 17.18
N PRO A 53 10.08 -2.09 16.21
CA PRO A 53 10.94 -1.98 15.01
C PRO A 53 10.21 -1.54 13.72
N PHE A 54 9.03 -0.94 13.80
CA PHE A 54 8.15 -0.66 12.67
C PHE A 54 8.39 0.69 12.00
N HIS A 55 8.71 0.65 10.71
CA HIS A 55 8.92 1.80 9.85
C HIS A 55 7.69 2.14 9.01
N ALA A 56 7.52 3.44 8.74
CA ALA A 56 6.59 3.92 7.71
C ALA A 56 7.32 4.00 6.37
N CYS A 57 6.86 3.20 5.41
CA CYS A 57 7.50 3.05 4.11
C CYS A 57 6.59 3.55 3.01
N CYS A 58 7.11 4.48 2.21
CA CYS A 58 6.40 5.05 1.09
C CYS A 58 6.97 4.56 -0.24
N PRO A 59 6.15 4.40 -1.30
CA PRO A 59 6.67 4.06 -2.63
C PRO A 59 7.75 5.05 -3.09
N GLY A 60 8.76 4.56 -3.80
CA GLY A 60 9.81 5.39 -4.37
C GLY A 60 9.26 6.54 -5.22
N GLY A 61 9.87 7.71 -5.13
CA GLY A 61 9.44 8.92 -5.84
C GLY A 61 8.40 9.77 -5.10
N THR A 62 7.85 9.27 -3.99
CA THR A 62 6.96 10.05 -3.10
C THR A 62 7.77 10.70 -1.96
N LYS A 63 7.13 11.63 -1.24
CA LYS A 63 7.68 12.36 -0.11
C LYS A 63 6.90 12.11 1.17
N CYS A 64 7.57 12.30 2.31
CA CYS A 64 6.98 12.17 3.64
C CYS A 64 7.04 13.54 4.34
N PRO A 65 5.99 14.37 4.23
CA PRO A 65 5.92 15.64 4.95
C PRO A 65 6.09 15.43 6.46
N LYS A 66 6.85 16.32 7.10
CA LYS A 66 7.07 16.26 8.55
C LYS A 66 5.84 16.71 9.32
N GLY A 67 5.67 16.19 10.55
CA GLY A 67 4.59 16.60 11.46
C GLY A 67 3.26 15.88 11.26
N GLN A 68 3.21 14.90 10.35
CA GLN A 68 2.03 14.04 10.18
C GLN A 68 1.86 13.09 11.37
N GLY A 69 0.64 12.96 11.88
CA GLY A 69 0.32 12.01 12.96
C GLY A 69 0.25 10.55 12.49
N ASN A 70 -0.08 10.32 11.22
CA ASN A 70 0.03 9.03 10.55
C ASN A 70 0.66 9.30 9.19
N VAL A 71 1.83 8.70 8.94
CA VAL A 71 2.67 9.04 7.79
C VAL A 71 1.93 8.71 6.48
N LYS A 72 1.77 9.75 5.65
CA LYS A 72 1.19 9.68 4.32
C LYS A 72 2.27 9.97 3.28
N CYS A 73 2.20 9.24 2.18
CA CYS A 73 3.05 9.43 1.03
C CYS A 73 2.42 10.49 0.14
N CYS A 74 3.16 11.59 -0.09
CA CYS A 74 2.67 12.77 -0.80
C CYS A 74 3.47 13.01 -2.09
N PRO A 75 2.89 13.75 -3.07
CA PRO A 75 3.60 14.15 -4.30
C PRO A 75 4.78 15.09 -4.05
N SER A 76 4.77 15.83 -2.95
CA SER A 76 5.80 16.79 -2.56
C SER A 76 5.94 16.83 -1.04
N ASP A 77 6.89 17.61 -0.54
CA ASP A 77 7.10 17.80 0.90
C ASP A 77 5.97 18.61 1.59
N ALA A 78 4.96 19.07 0.85
CA ALA A 78 3.77 19.68 1.41
C ALA A 78 2.81 18.61 1.98
N ASP A 79 2.19 18.89 3.13
CA ASP A 79 1.24 17.97 3.74
C ASP A 79 0.01 17.78 2.85
N CYS A 80 -0.19 16.54 2.40
CA CYS A 80 -1.31 16.14 1.55
C CYS A 80 -2.44 15.46 2.33
N SER A 81 -2.44 15.58 3.67
CA SER A 81 -3.38 14.85 4.53
C SER A 81 -4.86 15.07 4.22
N GLU A 82 -5.24 16.26 3.74
CA GLU A 82 -6.61 16.59 3.34
C GLU A 82 -6.98 16.10 1.95
N LEU A 83 -5.99 15.80 1.10
CA LEU A 83 -6.17 15.39 -0.30
C LEU A 83 -6.19 13.87 -0.46
N VAL A 84 -5.62 13.15 0.50
CA VAL A 84 -5.45 11.70 0.45
C VAL A 84 -6.48 11.00 1.34
N ASP A 85 -7.21 10.06 0.75
CA ASP A 85 -8.15 9.20 1.47
C ASP A 85 -7.42 8.37 2.54
N ASN A 86 -7.96 8.37 3.75
CA ASN A 86 -7.46 7.58 4.87
C ASN A 86 -7.74 6.08 4.70
N THR A 87 -8.47 5.66 3.67
CA THR A 87 -8.77 4.24 3.38
C THR A 87 -7.99 3.71 2.18
N GLN A 88 -6.99 4.45 1.70
CA GLN A 88 -6.14 4.05 0.58
C GLN A 88 -4.66 3.99 0.99
N CYS A 89 -4.00 2.89 0.61
CA CYS A 89 -2.56 2.74 0.72
C CYS A 89 -1.85 3.42 -0.46
N ALA A 90 -0.67 3.97 -0.20
CA ALA A 90 0.19 4.52 -1.24
C ALA A 90 0.75 3.41 -2.15
N ASN A 91 1.08 2.27 -1.56
CA ASN A 91 1.28 1.03 -2.31
C ASN A 91 -0.10 0.39 -2.53
N SER A 92 -0.61 0.40 -3.76
CA SER A 92 -1.93 -0.10 -4.08
C SER A 92 -2.12 -1.59 -3.88
N THR A 93 -1.05 -2.38 -3.85
CA THR A 93 -1.15 -3.82 -3.56
C THR A 93 -1.30 -4.10 -2.06
N ALA A 94 -0.99 -3.12 -1.20
CA ALA A 94 -1.10 -3.28 0.25
C ALA A 94 -2.56 -3.34 0.72
N ASN A 95 -2.79 -4.09 1.79
CA ASN A 95 -4.08 -4.21 2.43
C ASN A 95 -4.24 -3.13 3.51
N VAL A 96 -5.45 -2.60 3.64
CA VAL A 96 -5.81 -1.60 4.67
C VAL A 96 -6.45 -2.30 5.86
N TYR A 97 -6.02 -1.92 7.05
CA TYR A 97 -6.53 -2.41 8.32
C TYR A 97 -7.01 -1.25 9.19
N LYS A 98 -7.89 -1.53 10.16
CA LYS A 98 -8.41 -0.53 11.08
C LYS A 98 -8.12 -0.88 12.53
N ALA A 99 -7.48 0.08 13.20
CA ALA A 99 -7.12 0.12 14.59
C ALA A 99 -7.79 1.35 15.24
N LYS A 100 -7.04 2.21 15.97
CA LYS A 100 -7.48 3.57 16.29
C LYS A 100 -7.64 4.44 15.03
N GLY A 101 -6.78 4.20 14.03
CA GLY A 101 -6.86 4.76 12.69
C GLY A 101 -6.68 3.66 11.63
N TYR A 102 -6.71 4.05 10.36
CA TYR A 102 -6.38 3.16 9.26
C TYR A 102 -4.87 3.12 9.03
N PHE A 103 -4.36 1.95 8.64
CA PHE A 103 -2.96 1.74 8.28
C PHE A 103 -2.83 0.60 7.28
N CYS A 104 -1.67 0.50 6.65
CA CYS A 104 -1.42 -0.44 5.57
C CYS A 104 -0.36 -1.46 5.95
N CYS A 105 -0.60 -2.72 5.57
CA CYS A 105 0.39 -3.79 5.59
C CYS A 105 0.52 -4.38 4.19
N SER A 106 1.71 -4.90 3.87
CA SER A 106 1.93 -5.60 2.60
C SER A 106 0.93 -6.76 2.43
N SER A 107 0.56 -7.09 1.19
CA SER A 107 -0.54 -8.04 0.89
C SER A 107 -0.33 -9.44 1.44
N ASP A 108 0.93 -9.82 1.65
CA ASP A 108 1.43 -11.10 2.15
C ASP A 108 1.59 -11.13 3.68
N THR A 109 1.26 -10.05 4.38
CA THR A 109 1.47 -9.90 5.82
C THR A 109 0.17 -9.75 6.59
N SER A 110 0.19 -10.20 7.84
CA SER A 110 -0.93 -10.06 8.77
C SER A 110 -0.75 -8.83 9.65
N ALA A 111 -1.83 -8.09 9.88
CA ALA A 111 -1.81 -6.92 10.74
C ALA A 111 -2.21 -7.27 12.17
N PHE A 112 -1.59 -6.61 13.15
CA PHE A 112 -1.94 -6.74 14.55
C PHE A 112 -1.97 -5.38 15.26
N MET A 113 -2.62 -5.34 16.42
CA MET A 113 -2.59 -4.24 17.37
C MET A 113 -2.18 -4.76 18.74
N ASN A 114 -1.22 -4.10 19.39
CA ASN A 114 -0.92 -4.32 20.80
C ASN A 114 -2.08 -3.83 21.69
N LYS A 115 -2.57 -4.69 22.59
CA LYS A 115 -3.76 -4.43 23.43
C LYS A 115 -3.52 -3.31 24.45
N ASP A 116 -2.30 -3.14 24.92
CA ASP A 116 -1.94 -2.19 25.98
C ASP A 116 -1.62 -0.80 25.41
N THR A 117 -0.82 -0.72 24.35
CA THR A 117 -0.37 0.55 23.76
C THR A 117 -1.24 1.03 22.60
N SER A 118 -2.06 0.14 22.03
CA SER A 118 -2.75 0.36 20.74
C SER A 118 -1.82 0.60 19.54
N PHE A 119 -0.52 0.29 19.67
CA PHE A 119 0.40 0.34 18.54
C PHE A 119 0.09 -0.78 17.55
N VAL A 120 0.39 -0.53 16.28
CA VAL A 120 0.03 -1.42 15.17
C VAL A 120 1.26 -1.85 14.40
N GLY A 121 1.28 -3.11 13.99
CA GLY A 121 2.36 -3.68 13.21
C GLY A 121 1.85 -4.66 12.17
N CYS A 122 2.77 -5.08 11.31
CA CYS A 122 2.55 -6.10 10.29
C CYS A 122 3.56 -7.22 10.52
N THR A 123 3.13 -8.47 10.44
CA THR A 123 4.01 -9.63 10.60
C THR A 123 3.86 -10.60 9.45
N ASP A 124 4.98 -11.23 9.09
CA ASP A 124 5.03 -12.33 8.14
C ASP A 124 4.66 -13.66 8.84
N ASP A 125 4.85 -13.72 10.17
CA ASP A 125 4.59 -14.89 10.99
C ASP A 125 3.72 -14.53 12.21
N ILE A 126 2.51 -15.07 12.25
CA ILE A 126 1.59 -14.87 13.38
C ILE A 126 1.95 -15.73 14.59
N SER A 127 2.81 -16.75 14.44
CA SER A 127 3.24 -17.61 15.54
C SER A 127 4.25 -16.94 16.47
N GLU A 128 4.89 -15.86 16.01
CA GLU A 128 5.75 -14.99 16.82
C GLU A 128 4.95 -14.01 17.70
N LEU A 129 3.63 -13.93 17.49
CA LEU A 129 2.77 -13.05 18.26
C LEU A 129 2.35 -13.72 19.57
N ASP A 130 2.41 -12.95 20.66
CA ASP A 130 1.92 -13.37 21.98
C ASP A 130 0.48 -12.90 22.26
N ASP A 131 -0.05 -13.28 23.43
CA ASP A 131 -1.40 -12.92 23.84
C ASP A 131 -1.60 -11.41 24.13
N THR A 132 -0.55 -10.59 24.07
CA THR A 132 -0.65 -9.13 24.26
C THR A 132 -1.11 -8.40 23.00
N VAL A 133 -1.18 -9.08 21.85
CA VAL A 133 -1.67 -8.50 20.60
C VAL A 133 -3.01 -9.08 20.15
N SER A 134 -3.70 -8.33 19.31
CA SER A 134 -4.91 -8.75 18.60
C SER A 134 -4.65 -8.71 17.11
N LEU A 135 -4.90 -9.82 16.41
CA LEU A 135 -4.92 -9.84 14.95
C LEU A 135 -6.09 -9.01 14.41
N LEU A 136 -5.85 -8.29 13.32
CA LEU A 136 -6.83 -7.43 12.68
C LEU A 136 -7.30 -8.01 11.35
N ALA A 137 -8.59 -7.88 11.07
CA ALA A 137 -9.15 -8.22 9.77
C ALA A 137 -8.84 -7.14 8.74
N ILE A 138 -8.58 -7.57 7.50
CA ILE A 138 -8.50 -6.69 6.33
C ILE A 138 -9.81 -5.90 6.22
N ARG A 139 -9.70 -4.59 6.01
CA ARG A 139 -10.83 -3.69 5.76
C ARG A 139 -11.01 -3.41 4.28
N TYR A 140 -9.90 -3.18 3.59
CA TYR A 140 -9.87 -3.00 2.14
C TYR A 140 -8.69 -3.78 1.57
N HIS A 141 -8.98 -4.58 0.54
CA HIS A 141 -7.95 -5.30 -0.17
C HIS A 141 -7.20 -4.37 -1.11
N GLY A 142 -5.89 -4.56 -1.20
CA GLY A 142 -5.10 -3.96 -2.26
C GLY A 142 -5.48 -4.53 -3.63
N THR A 143 -5.13 -3.81 -4.68
CA THR A 143 -5.24 -4.31 -6.05
C THR A 143 -4.22 -5.43 -6.26
N CYS A 144 -4.66 -6.58 -6.75
CA CYS A 144 -3.74 -7.65 -7.13
C CYS A 144 -2.92 -7.21 -8.35
N SER A 145 -1.59 -7.10 -8.23
CA SER A 145 -0.72 -6.99 -9.40
C SER A 145 -0.86 -8.23 -10.26
N LYS A 146 -1.51 -8.12 -11.41
CA LYS A 146 -1.42 -9.17 -12.44
C LYS A 146 0.00 -9.12 -12.99
N THR A 147 0.74 -10.19 -12.75
CA THR A 147 2.07 -10.44 -13.36
C THR A 147 1.90 -11.00 -14.77
#